data_AF-A0A432HTR8-F1
#
_entry.id   AF-A0A432HTR8-F1
#
_cell.length_a   1.000
_cell.length_b   1.000
_cell.length_c   1.000
_cell.angle_alpha   90.00
_cell.angle_beta   90.00
_cell.angle_gamma   90.00
#
_symmetry.space_group_name_H-M   'P 1'
#
loop_
_entity.id
_entity.type
_entity.pdbx_description
1 polymer ?
#
loop_
_entity_poly.entity_id
_entity_poly.type
_entity_poly.pdbx_seq_one_letter_code
_entity_poly.pdbx_strand_id
1 'polypeptide(L)'
;MTNSRLGLVGAVGVVLAACVMVVVPGVGARQAVVQIDGDDIGGVVTGPTGPEAGVWVIAETTDLPTRFNRTVVTDDEGRYVVPDLPAATYDVWVRGYGLVDSPKQQVSPGTRLDLRAVVAPDARAAAQYYPAGYWYSLLEVPGPDEFPGTGPEGNGISPDVPSQAAWLRGLKSGGCTACHALGNKATREIPPQLGEFDSLVEAWDRRVQSGQAGRSMSGALDRMGRRRALEMYADWTGRIMAGEVPPAPPRPQG
;
A
#
# COMPACT_ATOMS: atom_id res chain seq x y z
N MET A 1 -39.80 -6.44 92.30
CA MET A 1 -38.64 -7.34 92.43
C MET A 1 -37.47 -6.70 91.72
N THR A 2 -36.36 -6.61 92.45
CA THR A 2 -35.10 -5.93 92.13
C THR A 2 -34.38 -6.54 90.93
N ASN A 3 -33.69 -5.72 90.10
CA ASN A 3 -32.22 -5.71 90.07
C ASN A 3 -31.62 -4.72 89.06
N SER A 4 -30.41 -4.32 89.43
CA SER A 4 -29.61 -3.18 89.02
C SER A 4 -28.79 -3.34 87.73
N ARG A 5 -28.53 -2.18 87.09
CA ARG A 5 -27.26 -1.69 86.48
C ARG A 5 -26.52 -2.56 85.44
N LEU A 6 -26.23 -1.97 84.28
CA LEU A 6 -24.86 -1.59 83.86
C LEU A 6 -24.92 -0.79 82.55
N GLY A 7 -24.14 0.29 82.46
CA GLY A 7 -23.97 1.06 81.23
C GLY A 7 -22.83 0.53 80.36
N LEU A 8 -22.86 0.88 79.07
CA LEU A 8 -21.65 1.05 78.26
C LEU A 8 -21.94 1.98 77.08
N VAL A 9 -21.03 2.93 76.91
CA VAL A 9 -20.98 3.98 75.89
C VAL A 9 -20.61 3.37 74.54
N GLY A 10 -21.28 3.77 73.46
CA GLY A 10 -20.92 3.44 72.08
C GLY A 10 -21.14 4.66 71.18
N ALA A 11 -20.04 5.26 70.73
CA ALA A 11 -20.00 6.50 69.95
C ALA A 11 -20.55 6.33 68.53
N VAL A 12 -21.37 7.28 68.09
CA VAL A 12 -21.82 7.43 66.70
C VAL A 12 -20.74 8.18 65.93
N GLY A 13 -19.99 7.47 65.09
CA GLY A 13 -19.08 8.06 64.11
C GLY A 13 -19.80 8.33 62.80
N VAL A 14 -20.16 9.59 62.54
CA VAL A 14 -20.65 10.04 61.21
C VAL A 14 -19.43 10.28 60.33
N VAL A 15 -19.23 9.43 59.31
CA VAL A 15 -18.21 9.65 58.27
C VAL A 15 -18.84 10.47 57.15
N LEU A 16 -18.46 11.75 57.07
CA LEU A 16 -18.73 12.62 55.93
C LEU A 16 -17.71 12.33 54.83
N ALA A 17 -18.14 11.61 53.78
CA ALA A 17 -17.33 11.42 52.58
C ALA A 17 -17.40 12.67 51.69
N ALA A 18 -16.35 13.47 51.69
CA ALA A 18 -16.19 14.57 50.75
C ALA A 18 -15.68 14.02 49.40
N CYS A 19 -16.56 13.97 48.40
CA CYS A 19 -16.19 13.64 47.02
C CYS A 19 -15.45 14.84 46.39
N VAL A 20 -14.12 14.75 46.32
CA VAL A 20 -13.29 15.68 45.54
C VAL A 20 -13.43 15.29 44.06
N MET A 21 -14.18 16.07 43.29
CA MET A 21 -14.15 15.98 41.82
C MET A 21 -12.83 16.55 41.32
N VAL A 22 -11.92 15.66 40.92
CA VAL A 22 -10.72 16.04 40.18
C VAL A 22 -11.14 16.32 38.74
N VAL A 23 -11.22 17.59 38.37
CA VAL A 23 -11.33 18.00 36.97
C VAL A 23 -9.98 17.72 36.33
N VAL A 24 -9.89 16.66 35.53
CA VAL A 24 -8.73 16.42 34.66
C VAL A 24 -8.86 17.43 33.50
N PRO A 25 -7.95 18.42 33.36
CA PRO A 25 -7.96 19.25 32.18
C PRO A 25 -7.69 18.33 30.98
N GLY A 26 -8.60 18.33 30.02
CA GLY A 26 -8.41 17.63 28.76
C GLY A 26 -7.07 18.06 28.17
N VAL A 27 -6.12 17.13 28.10
CA VAL A 27 -4.88 17.32 27.38
C VAL A 27 -5.26 17.32 25.91
N GLY A 28 -5.76 18.46 25.43
CA GLY A 28 -5.64 18.79 24.02
C GLY A 28 -4.14 18.83 23.76
N ALA A 29 -3.61 17.79 23.12
CA ALA A 29 -2.24 17.81 22.63
C ALA A 29 -2.08 19.09 21.82
N ARG A 30 -1.34 20.07 22.34
CA ARG A 30 -0.86 21.19 21.53
C ARG A 30 0.02 20.54 20.48
N GLN A 31 -0.51 20.30 19.28
CA GLN A 31 0.29 19.87 18.15
C GLN A 31 1.42 20.87 18.01
N ALA A 32 2.65 20.38 18.13
CA ALA A 32 3.83 21.20 17.90
C ALA A 32 3.71 21.79 16.50
N VAL A 33 3.78 23.12 16.42
CA VAL A 33 3.65 23.83 15.15
C VAL A 33 4.80 23.41 14.25
N VAL A 34 4.48 22.82 13.11
CA VAL A 34 5.47 22.45 12.08
C VAL A 34 6.18 23.73 11.64
N GLN A 35 7.51 23.73 11.80
CA GLN A 35 8.35 24.82 11.32
C GLN A 35 8.58 24.64 9.84
N ILE A 36 8.37 25.72 9.08
CA ILE A 36 8.59 25.81 7.64
C ILE A 36 9.29 27.13 7.38
N ASP A 37 10.11 27.20 6.34
CA ASP A 37 10.59 28.47 5.79
C ASP A 37 9.78 28.90 4.55
N GLY A 38 10.32 29.84 3.77
CA GLY A 38 9.58 30.54 2.71
C GLY A 38 9.35 29.72 1.44
N ASP A 39 10.15 28.68 1.21
CA ASP A 39 10.06 27.78 0.06
C ASP A 39 9.57 26.38 0.43
N ASP A 40 9.09 26.22 1.66
CA ASP A 40 8.51 24.99 2.18
C ASP A 40 6.97 24.98 2.13
N ILE A 41 6.37 23.79 2.04
CA ILE A 41 4.96 23.56 2.43
C ILE A 41 4.96 22.53 3.55
N GLY A 42 4.28 22.79 4.66
CA GLY A 42 4.24 21.85 5.78
C GLY A 42 2.95 21.91 6.58
N GLY A 43 2.73 20.89 7.41
CA GLY A 43 1.53 20.77 8.22
C GLY A 43 1.37 19.38 8.79
N VAL A 44 0.15 19.06 9.22
CA VAL A 44 -0.19 17.75 9.78
C VAL A 44 -1.23 17.06 8.92
N VAL A 45 -1.02 15.77 8.66
CA VAL A 45 -2.03 14.89 8.08
C VAL A 45 -2.81 14.21 9.21
N THR A 46 -4.13 14.27 9.14
CA THR A 46 -5.02 13.58 10.08
C THR A 46 -5.94 12.60 9.37
N GLY A 47 -6.17 11.45 10.01
CA GLY A 47 -7.17 10.47 9.63
C GLY A 47 -8.35 10.45 10.61
N PRO A 48 -9.23 9.44 10.51
CA PRO A 48 -10.38 9.28 11.41
C PRO A 48 -9.99 9.05 12.87
N THR A 49 -8.80 8.50 13.14
CA THR A 49 -8.36 8.07 14.48
C THR A 49 -7.27 8.96 15.09
N GLY A 50 -6.93 10.09 14.47
CA GLY A 50 -5.88 10.98 14.94
C GLY A 50 -4.88 11.33 13.83
N PRO A 51 -3.62 11.63 14.17
CA PRO A 51 -2.57 11.82 13.17
C PRO A 51 -2.39 10.60 12.26
N GLU A 52 -2.14 10.84 10.98
CA GLU A 52 -1.97 9.77 9.99
C GLU A 52 -0.48 9.58 9.69
N ALA A 53 0.11 8.52 10.24
CA ALA A 53 1.52 8.21 10.05
C ALA A 53 1.80 7.40 8.76
N GLY A 54 3.01 7.55 8.23
CA GLY A 54 3.50 6.74 7.11
C GLY A 54 2.74 6.95 5.79
N VAL A 55 2.15 8.12 5.57
CA VAL A 55 1.46 8.47 4.31
C VAL A 55 2.27 9.47 3.50
N TRP A 56 2.11 9.41 2.18
CA TRP A 56 2.76 10.32 1.26
C TRP A 56 1.99 11.62 1.16
N VAL A 57 2.68 12.74 1.38
CA VAL A 57 2.21 14.05 0.95
C VAL A 57 2.91 14.40 -0.34
N ILE A 58 2.12 14.61 -1.39
CA ILE A 58 2.60 14.83 -2.75
C ILE A 58 2.26 16.26 -3.13
N ALA A 59 3.28 17.03 -3.51
CA ALA A 59 3.14 18.32 -4.16
C ALA A 59 3.50 18.17 -5.64
N GLU A 60 2.62 18.58 -6.54
CA GLU A 60 2.84 18.50 -7.98
C GLU A 60 2.46 19.81 -8.67
N THR A 61 3.25 20.22 -9.67
CA THR A 61 2.96 21.38 -10.50
C THR A 61 3.33 21.15 -11.97
N THR A 62 2.62 21.83 -12.85
CA THR A 62 2.93 21.96 -14.28
C THR A 62 3.27 23.40 -14.67
N ASP A 63 3.39 24.31 -13.70
CA ASP A 63 3.67 25.74 -13.95
C ASP A 63 5.15 26.00 -14.30
N LEU A 64 6.01 24.99 -14.10
CA LEU A 64 7.43 25.01 -14.43
C LEU A 64 7.67 24.48 -15.86
N PRO A 65 8.84 24.74 -16.48
CA PRO A 65 9.15 24.27 -17.85
C PRO A 65 9.04 22.75 -18.06
N THR A 66 9.09 21.99 -16.97
CA THR A 66 8.84 20.55 -16.92
C THR A 66 7.92 20.24 -15.74
N ARG A 67 7.08 19.22 -15.85
CA ARG A 67 6.29 18.72 -14.72
C ARG A 67 7.23 18.45 -13.54
N PHE A 68 6.88 19.00 -12.38
CA PHE A 68 7.63 18.82 -11.15
C PHE A 68 6.74 18.16 -10.12
N ASN A 69 7.29 17.20 -9.38
CA ASN A 69 6.67 16.70 -8.17
C ASN A 69 7.72 16.50 -7.07
N ARG A 70 7.29 16.66 -5.83
CA ARG A 70 8.06 16.32 -4.63
C ARG A 70 7.13 15.58 -3.68
N THR A 71 7.62 14.48 -3.12
CA THR A 71 6.84 13.61 -2.24
C THR A 71 7.62 13.37 -0.96
N VAL A 72 6.96 13.53 0.16
CA VAL A 72 7.51 13.26 1.50
C VAL A 72 6.60 12.29 2.24
N VAL A 73 7.10 11.70 3.32
CA VAL A 73 6.33 10.78 4.17
C VAL A 73 6.13 11.45 5.52
N THR A 74 4.93 11.32 6.07
CA THR A 74 4.61 11.83 7.41
C THR A 74 5.29 11.01 8.51
N ASP A 75 5.70 11.67 9.59
CA ASP A 75 6.16 11.01 10.81
C ASP A 75 5.01 10.36 11.61
N ASP A 76 5.35 9.76 12.76
CA ASP A 76 4.39 9.13 13.69
C ASP A 76 3.30 10.09 14.22
N GLU A 77 3.57 11.39 14.21
CA GLU A 77 2.63 12.43 14.62
C GLU A 77 1.93 13.09 13.41
N GLY A 78 2.02 12.46 12.22
CA GLY A 78 1.39 12.91 10.98
C GLY A 78 2.01 14.17 10.38
N ARG A 79 3.14 14.66 10.89
CA ARG A 79 3.75 15.91 10.42
C ARG A 79 4.50 15.67 9.14
N TYR A 80 4.53 16.70 8.29
CA TYR A 80 5.32 16.70 7.07
C TYR A 80 5.86 18.10 6.75
N VAL A 81 6.98 18.13 6.04
CA VAL A 81 7.49 19.30 5.33
C VAL A 81 7.89 18.84 3.94
N VAL A 82 7.37 19.49 2.90
CA VAL A 82 7.83 19.38 1.52
C VAL A 82 8.79 20.54 1.28
N PRO A 83 10.11 20.30 1.28
CA PRO A 83 11.07 21.40 1.31
C PRO A 83 11.40 21.94 -0.09
N ASP A 84 12.16 23.04 -0.14
CA ASP A 84 12.83 23.63 -1.32
C ASP A 84 12.00 23.62 -2.62
N LEU A 85 10.76 24.08 -2.54
CA LEU A 85 9.86 24.14 -3.69
C LEU A 85 10.13 25.40 -4.53
N PRO A 86 10.43 25.25 -5.84
CA PRO A 86 10.46 26.40 -6.74
C PRO A 86 9.16 27.21 -6.69
N ALA A 87 9.25 28.52 -6.93
CA ALA A 87 8.08 29.39 -6.97
C ALA A 87 7.09 28.96 -8.07
N ALA A 88 5.95 28.41 -7.66
CA ALA A 88 4.86 27.93 -8.51
C ALA A 88 3.58 27.73 -7.67
N THR A 89 2.46 27.39 -8.30
CA THR A 89 1.30 26.83 -7.61
C THR A 89 1.35 25.31 -7.68
N TYR A 90 1.12 24.65 -6.55
CA TYR A 90 1.17 23.19 -6.42
C TYR A 90 -0.21 22.64 -6.06
N ASP A 91 -0.62 21.57 -6.74
CA ASP A 91 -1.62 20.65 -6.20
C ASP A 91 -0.95 19.84 -5.08
N VAL A 92 -1.50 19.89 -3.87
CA VAL A 92 -1.03 19.12 -2.72
C VAL A 92 -2.11 18.17 -2.23
N TRP A 93 -1.76 16.89 -2.06
CA TRP A 93 -2.69 15.85 -1.56
C TRP A 93 -1.96 14.73 -0.81
N VAL A 94 -2.75 13.89 -0.14
CA VAL A 94 -2.30 12.73 0.63
C VAL A 94 -2.62 11.44 -0.14
N ARG A 95 -1.68 10.50 -0.12
CA ARG A 95 -1.84 9.12 -0.59
C ARG A 95 -1.27 8.16 0.45
N GLY A 96 -1.84 6.97 0.59
CA GLY A 96 -1.31 5.95 1.50
C GLY A 96 -1.88 4.56 1.26
N TYR A 97 -1.21 3.53 1.77
CA TYR A 97 -1.78 2.17 1.78
C TYR A 97 -2.99 2.13 2.71
N GLY A 98 -4.09 1.50 2.26
CA GLY A 98 -5.38 1.52 2.95
C GLY A 98 -6.22 2.79 2.71
N LEU A 99 -5.71 3.74 1.94
CA LEU A 99 -6.35 5.02 1.64
C LEU A 99 -6.66 5.15 0.14
N VAL A 100 -7.43 6.18 -0.20
CA VAL A 100 -7.48 6.75 -1.54
C VAL A 100 -6.87 8.16 -1.52
N ASP A 101 -6.57 8.71 -2.70
CA ASP A 101 -6.11 10.09 -2.77
C ASP A 101 -7.10 11.05 -2.10
N SER A 102 -6.58 11.94 -1.25
CA SER A 102 -7.38 13.05 -0.73
C SER A 102 -7.72 14.04 -1.86
N PRO A 103 -8.72 14.92 -1.66
CA PRO A 103 -8.87 16.09 -2.50
C PRO A 103 -7.55 16.87 -2.60
N LYS A 104 -7.24 17.34 -3.80
CA LYS A 104 -6.09 18.20 -4.07
C LYS A 104 -6.38 19.63 -3.62
N GLN A 105 -5.42 20.26 -2.96
CA GLN A 105 -5.48 21.66 -2.55
C GLN A 105 -4.39 22.45 -3.24
N GLN A 106 -4.74 23.57 -3.85
CA GLN A 106 -3.79 24.44 -4.54
C GLN A 106 -3.19 25.46 -3.58
N VAL A 107 -1.87 25.45 -3.45
CA VAL A 107 -1.11 26.35 -2.57
C VAL A 107 0.23 26.73 -3.20
N SER A 108 0.85 27.80 -2.70
CA SER A 108 2.22 28.19 -3.04
C SER A 108 3.17 27.89 -1.88
N PRO A 109 4.50 27.83 -2.12
CA PRO A 109 5.50 27.70 -1.06
C PRO A 109 5.35 28.79 0.01
N GLY A 110 5.79 28.49 1.24
CA GLY A 110 5.56 29.28 2.45
C GLY A 110 4.22 29.02 3.14
N THR A 111 3.45 28.02 2.69
CA THR A 111 2.11 27.73 3.20
C THR A 111 2.12 26.64 4.27
N ARG A 112 1.42 26.90 5.38
CA ARG A 112 1.01 25.84 6.31
C ARG A 112 -0.31 25.24 5.87
N LEU A 113 -0.33 23.94 5.63
CA LEU A 113 -1.47 23.21 5.09
C LEU A 113 -1.71 21.94 5.89
N ASP A 114 -2.78 21.90 6.66
CA ASP A 114 -3.24 20.64 7.25
C ASP A 114 -4.06 19.86 6.23
N LEU A 115 -3.85 18.55 6.20
CA LEU A 115 -4.47 17.65 5.24
C LEU A 115 -5.27 16.57 5.96
N ARG A 116 -6.31 16.06 5.28
CA ARG A 116 -7.12 14.95 5.77
C ARG A 116 -6.97 13.75 4.85
N ALA A 117 -6.52 12.65 5.42
CA ALA A 117 -6.48 11.36 4.76
C ALA A 117 -7.91 10.84 4.49
N VAL A 118 -8.08 10.15 3.36
CA VAL A 118 -9.37 9.55 2.97
C VAL A 118 -9.23 8.03 2.99
N VAL A 119 -9.96 7.38 3.89
CA VAL A 119 -10.00 5.92 3.98
C VAL A 119 -10.55 5.34 2.69
N ALA A 120 -9.92 4.30 2.16
CA ALA A 120 -10.42 3.64 0.98
C ALA A 120 -11.81 3.02 1.27
N PRO A 121 -12.77 3.15 0.35
CA PRO A 121 -14.12 2.62 0.55
C PRO A 121 -14.15 1.08 0.63
N ASP A 122 -13.16 0.41 0.04
CA ASP A 122 -13.00 -1.03 0.08
C ASP A 122 -11.53 -1.43 -0.18
N ALA A 123 -11.24 -2.72 -0.03
CA ALA A 123 -9.90 -3.26 -0.23
C ALA A 123 -9.41 -3.17 -1.68
N ARG A 124 -10.32 -3.19 -2.67
CA ARG A 124 -9.97 -3.07 -4.10
C ARG A 124 -9.52 -1.67 -4.45
N ALA A 125 -10.18 -0.65 -3.89
CA ALA A 125 -9.79 0.75 -4.00
C ALA A 125 -8.44 0.99 -3.32
N ALA A 126 -8.24 0.49 -2.10
CA ALA A 126 -6.95 0.60 -1.40
C ALA A 126 -5.81 -0.02 -2.22
N ALA A 127 -6.05 -1.21 -2.79
CA ALA A 127 -5.02 -1.96 -3.52
C ALA A 127 -4.56 -1.27 -4.81
N GLN A 128 -5.33 -0.31 -5.36
CA GLN A 128 -4.88 0.45 -6.53
C GLN A 128 -3.61 1.26 -6.29
N TYR A 129 -3.29 1.55 -5.03
CA TYR A 129 -2.09 2.28 -4.64
C TYR A 129 -0.93 1.38 -4.24
N TYR A 130 -1.12 0.06 -4.19
CA TYR A 130 -0.04 -0.86 -3.80
C TYR A 130 1.02 -0.96 -4.91
N PRO A 131 2.31 -1.17 -4.54
CA PRO A 131 3.38 -1.33 -5.51
C PRO A 131 3.09 -2.49 -6.47
N ALA A 132 3.47 -2.34 -7.73
CA ALA A 132 3.29 -3.39 -8.74
C ALA A 132 3.83 -4.75 -8.26
N GLY A 133 5.08 -4.78 -7.78
CA GLY A 133 5.69 -6.00 -7.26
C GLY A 133 4.99 -6.62 -6.06
N TYR A 134 4.16 -5.88 -5.32
CA TYR A 134 3.42 -6.43 -4.17
C TYR A 134 2.31 -7.40 -4.61
N TRP A 135 1.78 -7.23 -5.82
CA TRP A 135 0.78 -8.13 -6.40
C TRP A 135 1.34 -9.53 -6.70
N TYR A 136 2.66 -9.71 -6.73
CA TYR A 136 3.29 -11.03 -6.84
C TYR A 136 3.06 -11.90 -5.61
N SER A 137 2.64 -11.32 -4.48
CA SER A 137 2.25 -12.10 -3.30
C SER A 137 1.06 -13.03 -3.57
N LEU A 138 0.25 -12.74 -4.60
CA LEU A 138 -0.85 -13.60 -5.03
C LEU A 138 -0.43 -14.69 -6.03
N LEU A 139 0.78 -14.61 -6.58
CA LEU A 139 1.22 -15.50 -7.66
C LEU A 139 1.51 -16.90 -7.12
N GLU A 140 0.79 -17.90 -7.63
CA GLU A 140 0.96 -19.30 -7.25
C GLU A 140 1.99 -19.99 -8.15
N VAL A 141 3.24 -19.99 -7.70
CA VAL A 141 4.35 -20.62 -8.43
C VAL A 141 4.31 -22.15 -8.30
N PRO A 142 4.87 -22.91 -9.27
CA PRO A 142 4.95 -24.37 -9.17
C PRO A 142 5.63 -24.84 -7.87
N GLY A 143 5.12 -25.91 -7.28
CA GLY A 143 5.63 -26.50 -6.04
C GLY A 143 7.02 -27.12 -6.20
N PRO A 144 7.81 -27.28 -5.11
CA PRO A 144 9.13 -27.92 -5.18
C PRO A 144 9.12 -29.36 -5.73
N ASP A 145 8.03 -30.08 -5.50
CA ASP A 145 7.76 -31.45 -5.94
C ASP A 145 7.41 -31.57 -7.43
N GLU A 146 7.16 -30.45 -8.12
CA GLU A 146 6.98 -30.41 -9.57
C GLU A 146 8.33 -30.40 -10.33
N PHE A 147 9.47 -30.52 -9.65
CA PHE A 147 10.80 -30.46 -10.27
C PHE A 147 11.60 -31.77 -10.11
N PRO A 148 12.43 -32.16 -11.10
CA PRO A 148 12.72 -31.45 -12.36
C PRO A 148 11.53 -31.40 -13.32
N GLY A 149 11.53 -30.44 -14.25
CA GLY A 149 10.46 -30.34 -15.24
C GLY A 149 10.31 -31.61 -16.08
N THR A 150 9.08 -31.91 -16.52
CA THR A 150 8.77 -33.13 -17.29
C THR A 150 8.32 -32.83 -18.73
N GLY A 151 8.44 -31.58 -19.17
CA GLY A 151 8.18 -31.15 -20.53
C GLY A 151 6.70 -30.94 -20.85
N PRO A 152 6.38 -30.59 -22.11
CA PRO A 152 5.02 -30.21 -22.52
C PRO A 152 3.97 -31.31 -22.29
N GLU A 153 4.33 -32.57 -22.52
CA GLU A 153 3.49 -33.76 -22.31
C GLU A 153 3.35 -34.16 -20.83
N GLY A 154 4.20 -33.61 -19.96
CA GLY A 154 4.12 -33.78 -18.50
C GLY A 154 3.51 -32.57 -17.80
N ASN A 155 4.23 -32.01 -16.83
CA ASN A 155 3.80 -30.87 -16.02
C ASN A 155 3.95 -29.50 -16.73
N GLY A 156 4.43 -29.48 -17.98
CA GLY A 156 4.55 -28.24 -18.76
C GLY A 156 5.72 -27.35 -18.37
N ILE A 157 6.57 -27.80 -17.45
CA ILE A 157 7.83 -27.16 -17.07
C ILE A 157 8.95 -27.73 -17.96
N SER A 158 9.87 -26.87 -18.41
CA SER A 158 11.01 -27.32 -19.21
C SER A 158 11.86 -28.37 -18.46
N PRO A 159 12.25 -29.49 -19.08
CA PRO A 159 13.14 -30.47 -18.47
C PRO A 159 14.51 -29.91 -18.07
N ASP A 160 14.92 -28.79 -18.67
CA ASP A 160 16.17 -28.09 -18.36
C ASP A 160 16.09 -27.28 -17.04
N VAL A 161 14.92 -27.24 -16.39
CA VAL A 161 14.72 -26.55 -15.12
C VAL A 161 14.76 -27.57 -13.97
N PRO A 162 15.87 -27.66 -13.22
CA PRO A 162 16.09 -28.75 -12.27
C PRO A 162 15.41 -28.52 -10.92
N SER A 163 14.96 -27.30 -10.60
CA SER A 163 14.41 -26.96 -9.29
C SER A 163 13.50 -25.74 -9.34
N GLN A 164 12.65 -25.60 -8.31
CA GLN A 164 11.82 -24.42 -8.11
C GLN A 164 12.65 -23.14 -8.02
N ALA A 165 13.84 -23.17 -7.39
CA ALA A 165 14.72 -22.01 -7.32
C ALA A 165 15.22 -21.58 -8.71
N ALA A 166 15.54 -22.52 -9.60
CA ALA A 166 15.92 -22.22 -10.98
C ALA A 166 14.75 -21.61 -11.76
N TRP A 167 13.54 -22.12 -11.55
CA TRP A 167 12.32 -21.58 -12.15
C TRP A 167 12.01 -20.16 -11.66
N LEU A 168 12.07 -19.93 -10.33
CA LEU A 168 11.87 -18.63 -9.70
C LEU A 168 12.89 -17.58 -10.15
N ARG A 169 14.13 -17.98 -10.45
CA ARG A 169 15.14 -17.10 -11.04
C ARG A 169 14.67 -16.59 -12.40
N GLY A 170 14.12 -17.45 -13.26
CA GLY A 170 13.57 -17.07 -14.57
C GLY A 170 12.38 -16.11 -14.45
N LEU A 171 11.53 -16.30 -13.44
CA LEU A 171 10.43 -15.39 -13.14
C LEU A 171 10.91 -14.00 -12.70
N LYS A 172 11.88 -13.96 -11.78
CA LYS A 172 12.33 -12.75 -11.09
C LYS A 172 13.51 -12.07 -11.82
N SER A 173 14.67 -12.05 -11.17
CA SER A 173 15.87 -11.30 -11.59
C SER A 173 16.51 -11.81 -12.88
N GLY A 174 16.16 -13.01 -13.36
CA GLY A 174 16.63 -13.58 -14.63
C GLY A 174 15.69 -13.36 -15.81
N GLY A 175 14.55 -12.68 -15.63
CA GLY A 175 13.55 -12.52 -16.68
C GLY A 175 12.58 -11.37 -16.44
N CYS A 176 11.32 -11.69 -16.17
CA CYS A 176 10.21 -10.74 -16.28
C CYS A 176 10.36 -9.50 -15.38
N THR A 177 10.65 -9.69 -14.09
CA THR A 177 10.70 -8.56 -13.15
C THR A 177 11.98 -7.74 -13.23
N ALA A 178 12.97 -8.16 -14.03
CA ALA A 178 14.19 -7.40 -14.23
C ALA A 178 13.96 -6.16 -15.11
N CYS A 179 13.08 -6.26 -16.10
CA CYS A 179 12.82 -5.20 -17.08
C CYS A 179 11.42 -4.58 -16.99
N HIS A 180 10.50 -5.21 -16.25
CA HIS A 180 9.09 -4.85 -16.29
C HIS A 180 8.50 -4.72 -14.88
N ALA A 181 7.66 -3.69 -14.69
CA ALA A 181 6.85 -3.50 -13.49
C ALA A 181 5.59 -4.39 -13.53
N LEU A 182 5.78 -5.72 -13.49
CA LEU A 182 4.67 -6.66 -13.42
C LEU A 182 3.87 -6.44 -12.12
N GLY A 183 2.54 -6.53 -12.23
CA GLY A 183 1.60 -6.10 -11.19
C GLY A 183 1.12 -4.65 -11.33
N ASN A 184 1.55 -3.94 -12.38
CA ASN A 184 0.87 -2.70 -12.78
C ASN A 184 -0.55 -2.99 -13.30
N LYS A 185 -1.38 -1.95 -13.49
CA LYS A 185 -2.77 -2.14 -13.95
C LYS A 185 -2.87 -2.97 -15.25
N ALA A 186 -2.00 -2.70 -16.22
CA ALA A 186 -2.02 -3.38 -17.51
C ALA A 186 -1.68 -4.88 -17.42
N THR A 187 -1.05 -5.34 -16.35
CA THR A 187 -0.71 -6.76 -16.14
C THR A 187 -1.64 -7.46 -15.15
N ARG A 188 -2.34 -6.69 -14.31
CA ARG A 188 -3.43 -7.15 -13.43
C ARG A 188 -4.75 -7.41 -14.17
N GLU A 189 -4.89 -6.84 -15.36
CA GLU A 189 -6.08 -6.92 -16.22
C GLU A 189 -5.65 -7.25 -17.67
N ILE A 190 -6.61 -7.43 -18.58
CA ILE A 190 -6.37 -7.49 -20.02
C ILE A 190 -6.82 -6.16 -20.65
N PRO A 191 -5.89 -5.28 -21.06
CA PRO A 191 -6.26 -4.04 -21.73
C PRO A 191 -6.95 -4.33 -23.06
N PRO A 192 -8.03 -3.60 -23.42
CA PRO A 192 -8.73 -3.81 -24.69
C PRO A 192 -7.84 -3.57 -25.91
N GLN A 193 -6.76 -2.78 -25.77
CA GLN A 193 -5.77 -2.57 -26.83
C GLN A 193 -4.99 -3.84 -27.21
N LEU A 194 -5.03 -4.89 -26.39
CA LEU A 194 -4.40 -6.16 -26.70
C LEU A 194 -5.22 -6.98 -27.70
N GLY A 195 -6.54 -6.78 -27.73
CA GLY A 195 -7.51 -7.53 -28.52
C GLY A 195 -8.46 -8.36 -27.65
N GLU A 196 -9.29 -9.15 -28.31
CA GLU A 196 -10.19 -10.15 -27.71
C GLU A 196 -9.57 -11.54 -27.87
N PHE A 197 -9.78 -12.40 -26.87
CA PHE A 197 -9.17 -13.73 -26.78
C PHE A 197 -10.16 -14.73 -26.19
N ASP A 198 -10.04 -16.00 -26.58
CA ASP A 198 -10.91 -17.06 -26.07
C ASP A 198 -10.52 -17.47 -24.64
N SER A 199 -9.29 -17.16 -24.22
CA SER A 199 -8.81 -17.40 -22.85
C SER A 199 -7.78 -16.38 -22.37
N LEU A 200 -7.62 -16.28 -21.04
CA LEU A 200 -6.54 -15.49 -20.43
C LEU A 200 -5.15 -16.06 -20.75
N VAL A 201 -5.04 -17.36 -21.04
CA VAL A 201 -3.79 -18.00 -21.48
C VAL A 201 -3.37 -17.43 -22.83
N GLU A 202 -4.29 -17.37 -23.79
CA GLU A 202 -4.05 -16.76 -25.10
C GLU A 202 -3.74 -15.26 -25.00
N ALA A 203 -4.46 -14.54 -24.13
CA ALA A 203 -4.19 -13.13 -23.89
C ALA A 203 -2.77 -12.90 -23.35
N TRP A 204 -2.31 -13.72 -22.40
CA TRP A 204 -0.93 -13.66 -21.90
C TRP A 204 0.10 -14.06 -22.95
N ASP A 205 -0.21 -15.05 -23.76
CA ASP A 205 0.67 -15.48 -24.85
C ASP A 205 0.88 -14.36 -25.87
N ARG A 206 -0.22 -13.70 -26.28
CA ARG A 206 -0.18 -12.56 -27.18
C ARG A 206 0.50 -11.34 -26.56
N ARG A 207 0.35 -11.13 -25.25
CA ARG A 207 1.05 -10.06 -24.50
C ARG A 207 2.55 -10.24 -24.58
N VAL A 208 3.06 -11.43 -24.27
CA VAL A 208 4.50 -11.72 -24.27
C VAL A 208 5.10 -11.58 -25.67
N GLN A 209 4.32 -11.82 -26.73
CA GLN A 209 4.78 -11.62 -28.10
C GLN A 209 4.80 -10.15 -28.55
N SER A 210 4.33 -9.21 -27.72
CA SER A 210 4.19 -7.81 -28.11
C SER A 210 5.52 -7.03 -28.08
N GLY A 211 5.67 -6.11 -29.04
CA GLY A 211 6.78 -5.17 -29.09
C GLY A 211 8.10 -5.78 -29.57
N GLN A 212 9.15 -4.94 -29.62
CA GLN A 212 10.45 -5.32 -30.19
C GLN A 212 11.14 -6.46 -29.41
N ALA A 213 10.89 -6.55 -28.10
CA ALA A 213 11.43 -7.61 -27.25
C ALA A 213 10.63 -8.94 -27.32
N GLY A 214 9.49 -8.98 -28.04
CA GLY A 214 8.53 -10.08 -27.97
C GLY A 214 9.10 -11.47 -28.28
N ARG A 215 10.01 -11.55 -29.27
CA ARG A 215 10.70 -12.80 -29.61
C ARG A 215 11.61 -13.29 -28.47
N SER A 216 12.35 -12.37 -27.84
CA SER A 216 13.23 -12.71 -26.70
C SER A 216 12.43 -13.15 -25.49
N MET A 217 11.35 -12.41 -25.17
CA MET A 217 10.46 -12.74 -24.06
C MET A 217 9.75 -14.08 -24.27
N SER A 218 9.31 -14.38 -25.49
CA SER A 218 8.72 -15.68 -25.83
C SER A 218 9.71 -16.82 -25.61
N GLY A 219 10.95 -16.68 -26.06
CA GLY A 219 11.98 -17.70 -25.82
C GLY A 219 12.34 -17.85 -24.34
N ALA A 220 12.21 -16.80 -23.52
CA ALA A 220 12.37 -16.91 -22.07
C ALA A 220 11.26 -17.75 -21.43
N LEU A 221 10.02 -17.58 -21.86
CA LEU A 221 8.90 -18.42 -21.44
C LEU A 221 9.11 -19.88 -21.84
N ASP A 222 9.57 -20.13 -23.07
CA ASP A 222 9.83 -21.50 -23.56
C ASP A 222 10.86 -22.22 -22.68
N ARG A 223 11.96 -21.53 -22.30
CA ARG A 223 12.98 -22.08 -21.39
C ARG A 223 12.47 -22.39 -19.98
N MET A 224 11.45 -21.68 -19.51
CA MET A 224 10.82 -21.97 -18.21
C MET A 224 9.79 -23.10 -18.29
N GLY A 225 9.24 -23.37 -19.47
CA GLY A 225 8.04 -24.15 -19.66
C GLY A 225 6.84 -23.24 -19.93
N ARG A 226 6.62 -22.92 -21.22
CA ARG A 226 5.65 -21.93 -21.68
C ARG A 226 4.25 -22.18 -21.14
N ARG A 227 3.76 -23.42 -21.27
CA ARG A 227 2.40 -23.80 -20.86
C ARG A 227 2.18 -23.51 -19.38
N ARG A 228 3.03 -24.04 -18.50
CA ARG A 228 2.91 -23.85 -17.04
C ARG A 228 3.00 -22.36 -16.66
N ALA A 229 3.90 -21.61 -17.29
CA ALA A 229 4.07 -20.18 -17.02
C ALA A 229 2.83 -19.36 -17.44
N LEU A 230 2.28 -19.61 -18.63
CA LEU A 230 1.08 -18.92 -19.12
C LEU A 230 -0.15 -19.26 -18.28
N GLU A 231 -0.36 -20.53 -17.93
CA GLU A 231 -1.45 -20.98 -17.06
C GLU A 231 -1.39 -20.27 -15.69
N MET A 232 -0.21 -20.18 -15.08
CA MET A 232 -0.02 -19.46 -13.82
C MET A 232 -0.37 -17.97 -13.94
N TYR A 233 0.12 -17.28 -14.98
CA TYR A 233 -0.18 -15.86 -15.15
C TYR A 233 -1.66 -15.61 -15.49
N ALA A 234 -2.27 -16.51 -16.26
CA ALA A 234 -3.70 -16.47 -16.58
C ALA A 234 -4.54 -16.62 -15.31
N ASP A 235 -4.22 -17.60 -14.45
CA ASP A 235 -4.87 -17.78 -13.15
C ASP A 235 -4.73 -16.52 -12.28
N TRP A 236 -3.49 -16.03 -12.12
CA TRP A 236 -3.20 -14.84 -11.31
C TRP A 236 -3.97 -13.60 -11.78
N THR A 237 -3.97 -13.32 -13.08
CA THR A 237 -4.78 -12.23 -13.65
C THR A 237 -6.28 -12.48 -13.46
N GLY A 238 -6.74 -13.72 -13.66
CA GLY A 238 -8.14 -14.09 -13.50
C GLY A 238 -8.66 -13.86 -12.09
N ARG A 239 -7.90 -14.28 -11.06
CA ARG A 239 -8.27 -14.05 -9.66
C ARG A 239 -8.28 -12.56 -9.29
N ILE A 240 -7.31 -11.78 -9.77
CA ILE A 240 -7.29 -10.32 -9.55
C ILE A 240 -8.50 -9.64 -10.20
N MET A 241 -8.85 -10.01 -11.43
CA MET A 241 -10.05 -9.50 -12.11
C MET A 241 -11.32 -9.87 -11.34
N ALA A 242 -11.41 -11.10 -10.82
CA ALA A 242 -12.50 -11.56 -9.97
C ALA A 242 -12.57 -10.83 -8.60
N GLY A 243 -11.49 -10.19 -8.16
CA GLY A 243 -11.45 -9.31 -6.99
C GLY A 243 -10.51 -9.69 -5.89
N GLU A 244 -9.65 -10.68 -6.12
CA GLU A 244 -8.55 -10.93 -5.22
C GLU A 244 -7.61 -9.73 -5.16
N VAL A 245 -7.23 -9.36 -3.95
CA VAL A 245 -6.26 -8.29 -3.67
C VAL A 245 -5.19 -8.83 -2.74
N PRO A 246 -3.93 -8.40 -2.89
CA PRO A 246 -2.89 -8.78 -1.95
C PRO A 246 -3.19 -8.21 -0.56
N PRO A 247 -2.58 -8.76 0.50
CA PRO A 247 -2.65 -8.16 1.82
C PRO A 247 -2.18 -6.69 1.78
N ALA A 248 -2.62 -5.88 2.75
CA ALA A 248 -2.17 -4.51 2.84
C ALA A 248 -0.65 -4.46 3.10
N PRO A 249 0.15 -3.75 2.28
CA PRO A 249 1.56 -3.57 2.55
C PRO A 249 1.76 -2.78 3.85
N PRO A 250 2.85 -3.04 4.58
CA PRO A 250 3.21 -2.20 5.71
C PRO A 250 3.47 -0.77 5.22
N ARG A 251 3.05 0.22 5.99
CA ARG A 251 3.42 1.61 5.75
C ARG A 251 4.85 1.88 6.21
N PRO A 252 5.55 2.86 5.62
CA PRO A 252 6.79 3.37 6.18
C PRO A 252 6.60 3.80 7.64
N GLN A 253 7.64 3.60 8.44
CA GLN A 253 7.76 4.08 9.82
C GLN A 253 8.94 5.05 9.85
N GLY A 254 8.82 6.16 10.59
CA GLY A 254 9.80 7.24 10.59
C GLY A 254 9.82 8.00 11.90
#